data_AF-A0AA96QGS8-F1
#
_entry.id   AF-A0AA96QGS8-F1
#
_cell.length_a   1.000
_cell.length_b   1.000
_cell.length_c   1.000
_cell.angle_alpha   90.00
_cell.angle_beta   90.00
_cell.angle_gamma   90.00
#
_symmetry.space_group_name_H-M   'P 1'
#
loop_
_entity.id
_entity.type
_entity.pdbx_description
1 polymer ?
#
loop_
_entity_poly.entity_id
_entity_poly.type
_entity_poly.pdbx_seq_one_letter_code
_entity_poly.pdbx_strand_id
1 'polypeptide(L)'
;MGTALVHLAAIVGGVVGAVALMGWLARLVFGSARLPLPARRREERAAPAGRPLEQVAADLRRLGRQLAAVPAGAPMARRRGLQAAYDDVLAEAARLLEVPHALDEVRPGRPRDVERLRVQAALADAGLAVPD
;
A
#
# COMPACT_ATOMS: atom_id res chain seq x y z
N MET A 1 -32.53 -0.44 25.94
CA MET A 1 -31.04 -0.42 25.97
C MET A 1 -30.42 -1.31 24.89
N GLY A 2 -30.95 -2.50 24.59
CA GLY A 2 -30.40 -3.38 23.54
C GLY A 2 -30.46 -2.81 22.10
N THR A 3 -31.52 -2.07 21.75
CA THR A 3 -31.70 -1.49 20.41
C THR A 3 -30.67 -0.40 20.05
N ALA A 4 -30.22 0.37 21.04
CA ALA A 4 -29.19 1.41 20.83
C ALA A 4 -27.81 0.82 20.54
N LEU A 5 -27.44 -0.27 21.24
CA LEU A 5 -26.18 -0.99 21.00
C LEU A 5 -26.15 -1.64 19.61
N VAL A 6 -27.29 -2.18 19.16
CA VAL A 6 -27.41 -2.76 17.81
C VAL A 6 -27.26 -1.69 16.73
N HIS A 7 -27.87 -0.51 16.90
CA HIS A 7 -27.69 0.59 15.96
C HIS A 7 -26.25 1.12 15.92
N LEU A 8 -25.59 1.22 17.07
CA LEU A 8 -24.21 1.68 17.13
C LEU A 8 -23.26 0.68 16.46
N ALA A 9 -23.45 -0.62 16.69
CA ALA A 9 -22.70 -1.68 16.01
C ALA A 9 -22.94 -1.69 14.49
N ALA A 10 -24.17 -1.45 14.04
CA ALA A 10 -24.51 -1.39 12.61
C ALA A 10 -23.85 -0.19 11.91
N ILE A 11 -23.83 0.98 12.55
CA ILE A 11 -23.17 2.18 12.01
C ILE A 11 -21.66 1.95 11.92
N VAL A 12 -21.04 1.42 12.97
CA VAL A 12 -19.60 1.14 12.99
C VAL A 12 -19.23 0.10 11.93
N GLY A 13 -19.99 -1.00 11.85
CA GLY A 13 -19.76 -2.05 10.85
C GLY A 13 -19.93 -1.53 9.42
N GLY A 14 -20.97 -0.72 9.17
CA GLY A 14 -21.22 -0.11 7.86
C GLY A 14 -20.10 0.83 7.41
N VAL A 15 -19.58 1.66 8.33
CA VAL A 15 -18.46 2.57 8.03
C VAL A 15 -17.17 1.80 7.77
N VAL A 16 -16.85 0.80 8.60
CA VAL A 16 -15.67 -0.05 8.41
C VAL A 16 -15.74 -0.81 7.09
N GLY A 17 -16.90 -1.39 6.77
CA GLY A 17 -17.14 -2.09 5.51
C GLY A 17 -17.02 -1.17 4.30
N ALA A 18 -17.61 0.02 4.35
CA ALA A 18 -17.52 1.00 3.27
C ALA A 18 -16.09 1.48 3.02
N VAL A 19 -15.30 1.71 4.08
CA VAL A 19 -13.90 2.12 3.95
C VAL A 19 -13.03 0.99 3.40
N ALA A 20 -13.24 -0.26 3.86
CA ALA A 20 -12.54 -1.43 3.33
C ALA A 20 -12.88 -1.66 1.85
N LEU A 21 -14.16 -1.58 1.49
CA LEU A 21 -14.63 -1.70 0.12
C LEU A 21 -14.08 -0.58 -0.77
N MET A 22 -14.03 0.66 -0.29
CA MET A 22 -13.47 1.80 -1.03
C MET A 22 -11.97 1.62 -1.26
N GLY A 23 -11.22 1.13 -0.26
CA GLY A 23 -9.80 0.81 -0.41
C GLY A 23 -9.56 -0.31 -1.42
N TRP A 24 -10.38 -1.36 -1.37
CA TRP A 24 -10.35 -2.45 -2.36
C TRP A 24 -10.71 -1.96 -3.77
N LEU A 25 -11.73 -1.12 -3.90
CA LEU A 25 -12.14 -0.54 -5.18
C LEU A 25 -11.08 0.40 -5.74
N ALA A 26 -10.41 1.19 -4.89
CA ALA A 26 -9.30 2.04 -5.30
C ALA A 26 -8.10 1.20 -5.79
N ARG A 27 -7.82 0.04 -5.17
CA ARG A 27 -6.81 -0.91 -5.67
C ARG A 27 -7.18 -1.45 -7.05
N LEU A 28 -8.46 -1.73 -7.31
CA LEU A 28 -8.92 -2.16 -8.62
C LEU A 28 -8.84 -1.04 -9.68
N VAL A 29 -9.29 0.17 -9.33
CA VAL A 29 -9.38 1.32 -10.26
C VAL A 29 -8.02 1.92 -10.59
N PHE A 30 -7.12 2.04 -9.60
CA PHE A 30 -5.77 2.58 -9.82
C PHE A 30 -4.74 1.53 -10.26
N GLY A 31 -5.12 0.25 -10.33
CA GLY A 31 -4.19 -0.87 -10.56
C GLY A 31 -4.64 -2.03 -11.45
N SER A 32 -5.80 -2.02 -12.13
CA SER A 32 -6.19 -3.19 -12.95
C SER A 32 -7.25 -2.98 -14.04
N ALA A 33 -7.11 -1.96 -14.91
CA ALA A 33 -7.85 -1.98 -16.19
C ALA A 33 -7.18 -1.10 -17.25
N ARG A 34 -5.94 -1.42 -17.63
CA ARG A 34 -5.51 -1.04 -18.99
C ARG A 34 -6.02 -2.12 -19.92
N LEU A 35 -6.99 -1.74 -20.77
CA LEU A 35 -7.52 -2.58 -21.84
C LEU A 35 -6.35 -3.29 -22.54
N PRO A 36 -6.43 -4.62 -22.76
CA PRO A 36 -5.44 -5.32 -23.53
C PRO A 36 -5.46 -4.78 -24.95
N LEU A 37 -4.59 -3.82 -25.25
CA LEU A 37 -4.21 -3.52 -26.63
C LEU A 37 -3.62 -4.82 -27.17
N PRO A 38 -4.04 -5.31 -28.35
CA PRO A 38 -3.54 -6.55 -28.89
C PRO A 38 -2.05 -6.40 -29.20
N ALA A 39 -1.22 -6.80 -28.23
CA ALA A 39 0.22 -6.81 -28.34
C ALA A 39 0.58 -7.90 -29.34
N ARG A 40 0.96 -7.45 -30.54
CA ARG A 40 1.60 -8.26 -31.58
C ARG A 40 2.63 -9.17 -30.93
N ARG A 41 2.50 -10.49 -31.18
CA ARG A 41 3.45 -11.56 -30.87
C ARG A 41 4.89 -11.02 -30.79
N ARG A 42 5.36 -10.71 -29.59
CA ARG A 42 6.77 -10.50 -29.32
C ARG A 42 7.10 -11.36 -28.13
N GLU A 43 7.47 -12.59 -28.49
CA GLU A 43 8.42 -13.47 -27.83
C GLU A 43 8.18 -13.75 -26.34
N GLU A 44 7.98 -15.04 -26.06
CA GLU A 44 7.99 -15.70 -24.76
C GLU A 44 9.36 -15.53 -24.04
N ARG A 45 9.74 -14.30 -23.75
CA ARG A 45 10.71 -14.01 -22.69
C ARG A 45 9.93 -14.01 -21.40
N ALA A 46 10.27 -14.93 -20.50
CA ALA A 46 9.69 -15.07 -19.16
C ALA A 46 9.31 -13.69 -18.62
N ALA A 47 8.00 -13.41 -18.59
CA ALA A 47 7.51 -12.14 -18.10
C ALA A 47 7.99 -12.00 -16.65
N PRO A 48 8.65 -10.89 -16.26
CA PRO A 48 9.06 -10.69 -14.88
C PRO A 48 7.84 -10.87 -13.97
N ALA A 49 8.00 -11.62 -12.89
CA ALA A 49 6.94 -11.94 -11.96
C ALA A 49 6.54 -10.67 -11.17
N GLY A 50 5.63 -9.87 -11.73
CA GLY A 50 5.11 -8.66 -11.09
C GLY A 50 5.28 -7.39 -11.93
N ARG A 51 4.98 -6.26 -11.31
CA ARG A 51 5.16 -4.94 -11.94
C ARG A 51 6.66 -4.64 -12.09
N PRO A 52 7.07 -3.86 -13.10
CA PRO A 52 8.46 -3.41 -13.22
C PRO A 52 8.90 -2.67 -11.95
N LEU A 53 10.10 -2.98 -11.45
CA LEU A 53 10.64 -2.41 -10.21
C LEU A 53 10.70 -0.87 -10.26
N GLU A 54 10.94 -0.30 -11.43
CA GLU A 54 11.00 1.15 -11.64
C GLU A 54 9.66 1.83 -11.36
N GLN A 55 8.54 1.16 -11.68
CA GLN A 55 7.20 1.66 -11.39
C GLN A 55 6.93 1.62 -9.88
N VAL A 56 7.32 0.52 -9.22
CA VAL A 56 7.20 0.39 -7.76
C VAL A 56 8.04 1.46 -7.05
N ALA A 57 9.27 1.71 -7.51
CA ALA A 57 10.13 2.77 -7.00
C ALA A 57 9.51 4.17 -7.19
N ALA A 58 8.89 4.42 -8.35
CA ALA A 58 8.21 5.67 -8.63
C ALA A 58 7.00 5.89 -7.72
N ASP A 59 6.24 4.83 -7.46
CA ASP A 59 5.11 4.87 -6.53
C ASP A 59 5.55 5.10 -5.08
N LEU A 60 6.63 4.47 -4.61
CA LEU A 60 7.21 4.74 -3.29
C LEU A 60 7.60 6.22 -3.15
N ARG A 61 8.31 6.79 -4.12
CA ARG A 61 8.68 8.22 -4.12
C ARG A 61 7.47 9.14 -4.17
N ARG A 62 6.41 8.75 -4.89
CA ARG A 62 5.17 9.52 -4.98
C ARG A 62 4.41 9.49 -3.65
N LEU A 63 4.22 8.31 -3.07
CA LEU A 63 3.49 8.12 -1.82
C LEU A 63 4.24 8.72 -0.63
N GLY A 64 5.57 8.58 -0.56
CA GLY A 64 6.40 9.21 0.46
C GLY A 64 6.25 10.74 0.45
N ARG A 65 6.32 11.36 -0.74
CA ARG A 65 6.06 12.81 -0.88
C ARG A 65 4.64 13.21 -0.48
N GLN A 66 3.64 12.43 -0.86
CA GLN A 66 2.25 12.70 -0.48
C GLN A 66 2.08 12.61 1.04
N LEU A 67 2.75 11.66 1.69
CA LEU A 67 2.67 11.43 3.13
C LEU A 67 3.35 12.55 3.92
N ALA A 68 4.52 12.99 3.47
CA ALA A 68 5.21 14.15 4.01
C ALA A 68 4.42 15.46 3.83
N ALA A 69 3.66 15.58 2.74
CA ALA A 69 2.84 16.75 2.43
C ALA A 69 1.47 16.77 3.11
N VAL A 70 1.13 15.79 3.97
CA VAL A 70 -0.16 15.79 4.68
C VAL A 70 -0.19 16.95 5.70
N PRO A 71 -1.12 17.91 5.58
CA PRO A 71 -1.17 19.06 6.49
C PRO A 71 -1.48 18.64 7.94
N ALA A 72 -0.91 19.37 8.90
CA ALA A 72 -1.37 19.33 10.28
C ALA A 72 -2.85 19.73 10.33
N GLY A 73 -3.71 18.86 10.89
CA GLY A 73 -5.17 19.05 10.91
C GLY A 73 -5.93 18.28 9.82
N ALA A 74 -5.25 17.60 8.89
CA ALA A 74 -5.92 16.68 7.98
C ALA A 74 -6.57 15.51 8.75
N PRO A 75 -7.70 14.95 8.27
CA PRO A 75 -8.34 13.81 8.91
C PRO A 75 -7.37 12.65 9.10
N MET A 76 -7.34 12.07 10.31
CA MET A 76 -6.46 10.94 10.63
C MET A 76 -6.68 9.74 9.70
N ALA A 77 -7.90 9.57 9.19
CA ALA A 77 -8.22 8.55 8.19
C ALA A 77 -7.41 8.73 6.90
N ARG A 78 -7.22 9.97 6.42
CA ARG A 78 -6.42 10.26 5.22
C ARG A 78 -4.96 9.91 5.44
N ARG A 79 -4.38 10.31 6.56
CA ARG A 79 -2.98 10.00 6.90
C ARG A 79 -2.76 8.50 7.03
N ARG A 80 -3.68 7.78 7.70
CA ARG A 80 -3.60 6.32 7.85
C ARG A 80 -3.79 5.57 6.54
N GLY A 81 -4.73 6.00 5.68
CA GLY A 81 -4.93 5.39 4.38
C GLY A 81 -3.71 5.52 3.48
N LEU A 82 -3.08 6.70 3.49
CA LEU A 82 -1.86 6.94 2.73
C LEU A 82 -0.66 6.16 3.27
N GLN A 83 -0.55 6.04 4.60
CA GLN A 83 0.45 5.18 5.24
C GLN A 83 0.27 3.71 4.86
N ALA A 84 -0.97 3.21 4.87
CA ALA A 84 -1.27 1.83 4.49
C ALA A 84 -0.90 1.57 3.01
N ALA A 85 -1.22 2.51 2.12
CA ALA A 85 -0.82 2.41 0.71
C ALA A 85 0.71 2.44 0.55
N TYR A 86 1.42 3.24 1.33
CA TYR A 86 2.89 3.25 1.35
C TYR A 86 3.44 1.89 1.80
N ASP A 87 2.89 1.31 2.88
CA ASP A 87 3.32 0.02 3.41
C ASP A 87 3.06 -1.12 2.42
N ASP A 88 1.94 -1.10 1.69
CA ASP A 88 1.61 -2.09 0.66
C ASP A 88 2.66 -2.10 -0.47
N VAL A 89 3.04 -0.90 -0.96
CA VAL A 89 4.05 -0.76 -2.02
C VAL A 89 5.44 -1.09 -1.48
N LEU A 90 5.72 -0.81 -0.22
CA LEU A 90 6.98 -1.17 0.43
C LEU A 90 7.12 -2.70 0.53
N ALA A 91 6.05 -3.41 0.88
CA ALA A 91 6.00 -4.87 0.89
C ALA A 91 6.13 -5.46 -0.54
N GLU A 92 5.53 -4.81 -1.55
CA GLU A 92 5.72 -5.20 -2.96
C GLU A 92 7.18 -5.08 -3.38
N ALA A 93 7.84 -3.97 -3.07
CA ALA A 93 9.26 -3.76 -3.35
C ALA A 93 10.14 -4.81 -2.65
N ALA A 94 9.84 -5.11 -1.38
CA ALA A 94 10.55 -6.12 -0.61
C ALA A 94 10.42 -7.51 -1.26
N ARG A 95 9.24 -7.90 -1.74
CA ARG A 95 9.07 -9.17 -2.48
C ARG A 95 9.84 -9.20 -3.80
N LEU A 96 9.82 -8.12 -4.58
CA LEU A 96 10.52 -8.05 -5.86
C LEU A 96 12.04 -8.12 -5.72
N LEU A 97 12.57 -7.62 -4.61
CA LEU A 97 14.00 -7.66 -4.28
C LEU A 97 14.38 -8.79 -3.33
N GLU A 98 13.44 -9.70 -3.05
CA GLU A 98 13.62 -10.85 -2.16
C GLU A 98 14.12 -10.47 -0.75
N VAL A 99 13.76 -9.26 -0.29
CA VAL A 99 14.05 -8.77 1.06
C VAL A 99 13.02 -9.36 2.03
N PRO A 100 13.43 -10.11 3.06
CA PRO A 100 12.52 -10.61 4.07
C PRO A 100 11.79 -9.46 4.78
N HIS A 101 10.48 -9.59 4.99
CA HIS A 101 9.66 -8.59 5.67
C HIS A 101 8.47 -9.20 6.43
N ALA A 102 8.01 -8.50 7.48
CA ALA A 102 6.85 -8.87 8.29
C ALA A 102 5.74 -7.79 8.27
N LEU A 103 5.79 -6.85 7.30
CA LEU A 103 4.86 -5.71 7.21
C LEU A 103 3.36 -6.08 7.17
N ASP A 104 3.03 -7.27 6.67
CA ASP A 104 1.66 -7.79 6.57
C ASP A 104 1.23 -8.56 7.84
N GLU A 105 2.19 -8.95 8.68
CA GLU A 105 1.99 -9.74 9.90
C GLU A 105 1.93 -8.86 11.15
N VAL A 106 2.68 -7.74 11.14
CA VAL A 106 2.78 -6.84 12.30
C VAL A 106 1.56 -5.93 12.39
N ARG A 107 0.88 -5.98 13.53
CA ARG A 107 -0.27 -5.10 13.83
C ARG A 107 0.13 -3.62 13.75
N PRO A 108 -0.76 -2.72 13.23
CA PRO A 108 -0.52 -1.28 13.23
C PRO A 108 -0.12 -0.73 14.61
N GLY A 109 0.85 0.20 14.60
CA GLY A 109 1.42 0.82 15.79
C GLY A 109 2.95 0.81 15.75
N ARG A 110 3.58 1.13 16.88
CA ARG A 110 5.04 1.25 16.98
C ARG A 110 5.82 0.04 16.41
N PRO A 111 5.42 -1.23 16.64
CA PRO A 111 6.13 -2.37 16.04
C PRO A 111 6.16 -2.32 14.51
N ARG A 112 5.04 -1.93 13.88
CA ARG A 112 4.95 -1.82 12.42
C ARG A 112 5.79 -0.66 11.88
N ASP A 113 5.86 0.44 12.62
CA ASP A 113 6.71 1.58 12.26
C ASP A 113 8.20 1.22 12.32
N VAL A 114 8.62 0.41 13.29
CA VAL A 114 10.00 -0.11 13.37
C VAL A 114 10.30 -1.06 12.21
N GLU A 115 9.40 -1.99 11.93
CA GLU A 115 9.56 -2.91 10.78
C GLU A 115 9.62 -2.15 9.46
N ARG A 116 8.82 -1.08 9.30
CA ARG A 116 8.90 -0.19 8.14
C ARG A 116 10.30 0.40 7.97
N LEU A 117 10.85 1.01 9.01
CA LEU A 117 12.21 1.58 8.96
C LEU A 117 13.26 0.53 8.60
N ARG A 118 13.15 -0.67 9.18
CA ARG A 118 14.05 -1.79 8.87
C ARG A 118 13.95 -2.20 7.39
N VAL A 119 12.74 -2.32 6.84
CA VAL A 119 12.53 -2.69 5.43
C VAL A 119 13.02 -1.57 4.51
N GLN A 120 12.76 -0.30 4.83
CA GLN A 120 13.25 0.84 4.05
C GLN A 120 14.79 0.81 3.98
N ALA A 121 15.47 0.58 5.11
CA ALA A 121 16.92 0.45 5.15
C ALA A 121 17.43 -0.74 4.30
N ALA A 122 16.82 -1.92 4.46
CA ALA A 122 17.22 -3.10 3.69
C ALA A 122 17.01 -2.94 2.18
N LEU A 123 15.96 -2.22 1.77
CA LEU A 123 15.73 -1.87 0.36
C LEU A 123 16.75 -0.85 -0.16
N ALA A 124 17.14 0.12 0.67
CA ALA A 124 18.20 1.06 0.33
C ALA A 124 19.55 0.34 0.16
N ASP A 125 19.87 -0.61 1.02
CA ASP A 125 21.06 -1.47 0.92
C ASP A 125 21.03 -2.34 -0.36
N ALA A 126 19.85 -2.76 -0.82
CA ALA A 126 19.65 -3.43 -2.09
C ALA A 126 19.70 -2.49 -3.32
N GLY A 127 19.94 -1.19 -3.11
CA GLY A 127 20.09 -0.19 -4.17
C GLY A 127 18.80 0.53 -4.59
N LEU A 128 17.69 0.29 -3.91
CA LEU A 128 16.43 0.99 -4.16
C LEU A 128 16.40 2.32 -3.39
N ALA A 129 16.33 3.45 -4.10
CA ALA A 129 16.18 4.76 -3.44
C ALA A 129 14.79 4.90 -2.79
N VAL A 130 14.71 4.58 -1.50
CA VAL A 130 13.51 4.75 -0.67
C VAL A 130 13.57 6.11 0.03
N PRO A 131 12.48 6.90 0.04
CA PRO A 131 12.45 8.16 0.79
C PRO A 131 12.44 7.89 2.30
N ASP A 132 13.29 8.63 3.03
CA ASP A 132 13.39 8.67 4.50
C ASP A 132 12.18 9.37 5.17
#